data_AF-A0A1G7WJJ2-F1
#
_entry.id   AF-A0A1G7WJJ2-F1
#
_cell.length_a   1.000
_cell.length_b   1.000
_cell.length_c   1.000
_cell.angle_alpha   90.00
_cell.angle_beta   90.00
_cell.angle_gamma   90.00
#
_symmetry.space_group_name_H-M   'P 1'
#
loop_
_entity.id
_entity.type
_entity.pdbx_description
1 polymer ?
#
loop_
_entity_poly.entity_id
_entity_poly.type
_entity_poly.pdbx_seq_one_letter_code
_entity_poly.pdbx_strand_id
1 'polypeptide(L)' 'MENNKLGLFIVLLGIFVISTTTYLSRHIYITDFLRGIFNGVGIGLGIIGIIIMQQKKPYLKLKKEK' A
#
# COMPACT_ATOMS: atom_id res chain seq x y z
N MET A 1 -18.92 -0.75 3.55
CA MET A 1 -18.17 -0.93 2.28
C MET A 1 -16.85 -0.15 2.29
N GLU A 2 -16.69 0.81 3.22
CA GLU A 2 -15.56 1.73 3.36
C GLU A 2 -14.18 1.10 3.57
N ASN A 3 -14.03 0.11 4.46
CA ASN A 3 -12.68 -0.41 4.79
C ASN A 3 -11.98 -1.02 3.57
N ASN A 4 -12.75 -1.56 2.62
CA ASN A 4 -12.20 -2.09 1.37
C ASN A 4 -11.78 -0.98 0.39
N LYS A 5 -12.47 0.18 0.42
CA LYS A 5 -12.08 1.38 -0.33
C LYS A 5 -10.83 2.01 0.26
N LEU A 6 -10.75 2.11 1.60
CA LEU A 6 -9.58 2.64 2.31
C LEU A 6 -8.35 1.77 2.06
N GLY A 7 -8.46 0.44 2.20
CA GLY A 7 -7.35 -0.46 1.93
C GLY A 7 -6.90 -0.40 0.47
N LEU A 8 -7.83 -0.35 -0.49
CA LEU A 8 -7.51 -0.19 -1.92
C LEU A 8 -6.85 1.16 -2.21
N PHE A 9 -7.29 2.24 -1.56
CA PHE A 9 -6.67 3.56 -1.66
C PHE A 9 -5.23 3.55 -1.14
N ILE A 10 -4.97 2.88 -0.02
CA ILE A 10 -3.62 2.75 0.55
C ILE A 10 -2.70 1.93 -0.37
N VAL A 11 -3.21 0.86 -0.99
CA VAL A 11 -2.46 0.09 -1.99
C VAL A 11 -2.09 0.96 -3.19
N LEU A 12 -3.06 1.72 -3.72
CA LEU A 12 -2.82 2.64 -4.84
C LEU A 12 -1.80 3.72 -4.48
N LEU A 13 -1.83 4.23 -3.26
CA LEU A 13 -0.84 5.19 -2.76
C LEU A 13 0.56 4.57 -2.74
N GLY A 14 0.69 3.33 -2.29
CA GLY A 14 1.97 2.59 -2.31
C GLY A 14 2.53 2.44 -3.73
N ILE A 15 1.69 2.05 -4.69
CA ILE A 15 2.06 1.94 -6.11
C ILE A 15 2.48 3.29 -6.68
N PHE A 16 1.75 4.35 -6.34
CA PHE A 16 2.03 5.71 -6.79
C PHE A 16 3.39 6.21 -6.28
N VAL A 17 3.73 5.95 -5.01
CA VAL A 17 5.03 6.31 -4.44
C VAL A 17 6.17 5.60 -5.18
N ILE A 18 6.07 4.27 -5.39
CA ILE A 18 7.11 3.49 -6.10
C ILE A 18 7.29 4.01 -7.53
N SER A 19 6.18 4.25 -8.24
CA SER A 19 6.19 4.70 -9.63
C SER A 19 6.80 6.09 -9.75
N THR A 20 6.41 7.01 -8.86
CA THR A 20 6.93 8.39 -8.84
C THR A 20 8.41 8.42 -8.52
N THR A 21 8.87 7.67 -7.51
CA THR A 21 10.30 7.56 -7.19
C THR A 21 11.10 6.98 -8.36
N THR A 22 10.57 5.96 -9.04
CA THR A 22 11.25 5.36 -10.19
C THR A 22 11.34 6.32 -11.37
N TYR A 23 10.27 7.08 -11.64
CA TYR A 23 10.27 8.11 -12.65
C TYR A 23 11.24 9.24 -12.30
N LEU A 24 11.13 9.79 -11.08
CA LEU A 24 11.93 10.92 -10.63
C LEU A 24 13.43 10.57 -10.54
N SER A 25 13.76 9.33 -10.18
CA SER A 25 15.14 8.82 -10.19
C SER A 25 15.78 8.77 -11.58
N ARG A 26 14.99 8.82 -12.66
CA ARG A 26 15.51 8.96 -14.03
C ARG A 26 15.80 10.40 -14.42
N HIS A 27 15.18 11.36 -13.74
CA HIS A 27 15.27 12.79 -14.07
C HIS A 27 16.15 13.58 -13.09
N ILE A 28 16.30 13.08 -11.86
CA ILE A 28 17.05 13.71 -10.77
C ILE A 28 17.92 12.64 -10.13
N TYR A 29 19.16 12.99 -9.80
CA TYR A 29 20.04 12.13 -9.03
C TYR A 29 19.47 11.93 -7.62
N ILE A 30 18.80 10.80 -7.41
CA ILE A 30 18.30 10.36 -6.12
C ILE A 30 19.31 9.33 -5.59
N THR A 31 19.77 9.51 -4.36
CA THR A 31 20.68 8.55 -3.74
C THR A 31 20.03 7.18 -3.61
N ASP A 32 20.81 6.11 -3.75
CA ASP A 32 20.32 4.74 -3.60
C ASP A 32 19.63 4.52 -2.25
N PHE A 33 20.08 5.24 -1.22
CA PHE A 33 19.45 5.27 0.09
C PHE A 33 18.02 5.82 0.07
N LEU A 34 17.80 7.01 -0.52
CA LEU A 34 16.45 7.59 -0.64
C LEU A 34 15.56 6.71 -1.51
N ARG A 35 16.10 6.17 -2.60
CA ARG A 35 15.35 5.25 -3.49
C ARG A 35 14.91 4.00 -2.74
N GLY A 36 15.79 3.44 -1.90
CA GLY A 36 15.48 2.33 -1.00
C GLY A 36 14.37 2.65 -0.01
N ILE A 37 14.41 3.83 0.63
CA ILE A 37 13.37 4.29 1.57
C ILE A 37 12.01 4.35 0.87
N PHE A 38 11.92 5.03 -0.27
CA PHE A 38 10.64 5.20 -0.97
C PHE A 38 10.07 3.88 -1.47
N ASN A 39 10.91 2.99 -2.00
CA ASN A 39 10.48 1.65 -2.38
C ASN A 39 9.97 0.86 -1.16
N GLY A 40 10.71 0.92 -0.04
CA GLY A 40 10.30 0.28 1.22
C GLY A 40 8.96 0.80 1.74
N VAL A 41 8.76 2.12 1.74
CA VAL A 41 7.49 2.75 2.14
C VAL A 41 6.35 2.34 1.21
N GLY A 42 6.58 2.33 -0.10
CA GLY A 42 5.55 1.92 -1.06
C GLY A 42 5.11 0.46 -0.90
N ILE A 43 6.07 -0.46 -0.69
CA ILE A 43 5.79 -1.88 -0.40
C ILE A 43 5.06 -2.02 0.94
N GLY A 44 5.52 -1.30 1.97
CA GLY A 44 4.89 -1.29 3.30
C GLY A 44 3.43 -0.83 3.26
N LEU A 45 3.14 0.25 2.53
CA LEU A 45 1.78 0.71 2.28
C LEU A 45 0.95 -0.33 1.55
N GLY A 46 1.49 -1.00 0.53
CA GLY A 46 0.82 -2.11 -0.15
C GLY A 46 0.40 -3.23 0.81
N ILE A 47 1.30 -3.66 1.69
CA ILE A 47 1.04 -4.71 2.69
C ILE A 47 -0.04 -4.24 3.68
N ILE A 48 0.07 -3.03 4.23
CA ILE A 48 -0.91 -2.46 5.17
C ILE A 48 -2.29 -2.36 4.51
N GLY A 49 -2.36 -1.89 3.27
CA GLY A 49 -3.61 -1.79 2.53
C GLY A 49 -4.27 -3.15 2.32
N ILE A 50 -3.50 -4.18 1.98
CA ILE A 50 -3.98 -5.56 1.88
C ILE A 50 -4.48 -6.07 3.25
N ILE A 51 -3.75 -5.82 4.34
CA ILE A 51 -4.16 -6.22 5.69
C ILE A 51 -5.51 -5.59 6.05
N ILE A 52 -5.69 -4.29 5.79
CA ILE A 52 -6.96 -3.58 6.05
C ILE A 52 -8.11 -4.16 5.22
N MET A 53 -7.88 -4.50 3.94
CA MET A 53 -8.88 -5.18 3.11
C MET A 53 -9.22 -6.57 3.66
N GLN A 54 -8.23 -7.30 4.17
CA GLN A 54 -8.39 -8.64 4.72
C GLN A 54 -9.06 -8.66 6.09
N GLN A 55 -8.87 -7.66 6.96
CA GLN A 55 -9.50 -7.58 8.29
C GLN A 55 -11.04 -7.62 8.24
N LYS A 56 -11.65 -7.29 7.11
CA LYS A 56 -13.10 -7.40 6.94
C LYS A 56 -13.59 -8.82 6.67
N LYS A 57 -12.75 -9.70 6.13
CA LYS A 57 -13.10 -11.10 5.84
C LYS A 57 -13.32 -11.97 7.09
N PRO A 58 -12.50 -11.90 8.17
CA PRO A 58 -12.76 -12.70 9.38
C PRO A 58 -14.01 -12.24 10.15
N TYR A 59 -14.31 -10.93 10.18
CA TYR A 59 -15.51 -10.41 10.86
C TYR A 59 -16.84 -10.82 10.20
N LEU A 60 -16.86 -10.98 8.88
CA LEU A 60 -18.05 -11.46 8.15
C LEU A 60 -18.26 -12.98 8.30
N LYS A 61 -17.20 -13.75 8.56
CA LYS A 61 -17.31 -15.19 8.88
C LYS A 61 -17.91 -15.40 10.28
N LEU A 62 -17.40 -14.68 11.29
CA LEU A 62 -17.89 -14.79 12.68
C LEU A 62 -19.35 -14.37 12.87
N LYS A 63 -19.89 -13.46 12.03
CA LYS A 63 -21.30 -13.03 12.11
C LYS A 63 -22.28 -14.00 11.44
N LYS A 64 -21.81 -14.91 10.58
CA LYS A 64 -22.68 -15.91 9.92
C LYS A 64 -22.84 -17.21 10.74
N GLU A 65 -22.09 -17.36 11.82
CA GLU A 65 -22.14 -18.51 12.74
C GLU A 65 -22.92 -18.23 14.05
N LYS A 66 -23.55 -17.06 14.17
CA LYS A 66 -24.54 -16.75 15.22
C LYS A 66 -25.90 -16.55 14.58
#